data_AF-A0A401UJP1-F1
#
_entry.id   AF-A0A401UJP1-F1
#
_cell.length_a   1.000
_cell.length_b   1.000
_cell.length_c   1.000
_cell.angle_alpha   90.00
_cell.angle_beta   90.00
_cell.angle_gamma   90.00
#
_symmetry.space_group_name_H-M   'P 1'
#
loop_
_entity.id
_entity.type
_entity.pdbx_description
1 polymer ?
#
loop_
_entity_poly.entity_id
_entity_poly.type
_entity_poly.pdbx_seq_one_letter_code
_entity_poly.pdbx_strand_id
1 'polypeptide(L)'
;MSSTAAILEMIKGLSFKGKKAAAFGSYGWSGESVEIITEELKKAGFEIINGGIKEMWNPDEVALDRCKDFGKSIGKIMGETIK
;
A
#
# COMPACT_ATOMS: atom_id res chain seq x y z
N MET A 1 -3.69 -1.36 15.86
CA MET A 1 -2.35 -1.00 15.34
C MET A 1 -1.28 -2.07 15.59
N SER A 2 -1.45 -2.95 16.59
CA SER A 2 -0.53 -4.09 16.84
C SER A 2 -0.53 -5.16 15.75
N SER A 3 -1.69 -5.47 15.15
CA SER A 3 -1.81 -6.50 14.12
C SER A 3 -1.08 -6.16 12.82
N THR A 4 -1.23 -4.94 12.30
CA THR A 4 -0.54 -4.49 11.08
C THR A 4 0.97 -4.46 11.26
N ALA A 5 1.46 -3.97 12.41
CA ALA A 5 2.88 -3.95 12.72
C ALA A 5 3.47 -5.37 12.80
N ALA A 6 2.77 -6.32 13.43
CA ALA A 6 3.22 -7.71 13.49
C ALA A 6 3.33 -8.36 12.11
N ILE A 7 2.40 -8.06 11.21
CA ILE A 7 2.45 -8.55 9.82
C ILE A 7 3.64 -7.92 9.06
N LEU A 8 3.89 -6.62 9.23
CA LEU A 8 5.03 -5.95 8.58
C LEU A 8 6.37 -6.53 9.06
N GLU A 9 6.52 -6.79 10.35
CA GLU A 9 7.71 -7.45 10.89
C GLU A 9 7.89 -8.87 10.33
N MET A 10 6.80 -9.63 10.20
CA MET A 10 6.85 -10.95 9.56
C MET A 10 7.26 -10.85 8.08
N ILE A 11 6.66 -9.93 7.32
CA ILE A 11 6.98 -9.68 5.90
C ILE A 11 8.48 -9.35 5.74
N LYS A 12 9.00 -8.49 6.61
CA LYS A 12 10.42 -8.12 6.64
C LYS A 12 11.32 -9.32 6.95
N GLY A 13 10.95 -10.14 7.93
CA GLY A 13 11.67 -11.37 8.26
C GLY A 13 11.72 -12.39 7.12
N LEU A 14 10.65 -12.50 6.33
CA LEU A 14 10.57 -13.41 5.18
C LEU A 14 11.44 -12.96 3.98
N SER A 15 11.87 -11.70 3.93
CA SER A 15 12.84 -11.20 2.95
C SER A 15 12.49 -11.50 1.48
N PHE A 16 11.22 -11.27 1.10
CA PHE A 16 10.75 -11.47 -0.27
C PHE A 16 11.62 -10.74 -1.32
N LYS A 17 11.76 -11.33 -2.51
CA LYS A 17 12.56 -10.78 -3.61
C LYS A 17 11.70 -10.59 -4.87
N GLY A 18 12.01 -9.53 -5.62
CA GLY A 18 11.32 -9.21 -6.88
C GLY A 18 9.83 -8.95 -6.71
N LYS A 19 9.41 -8.45 -5.53
CA LYS A 19 8.02 -8.12 -5.24
C LYS A 19 7.82 -6.61 -5.25
N LYS A 20 6.74 -6.21 -5.90
CA LYS A 20 6.25 -4.84 -5.94
C LYS A 20 5.18 -4.66 -4.86
N ALA A 21 5.07 -3.47 -4.27
CA ALA A 21 4.07 -3.18 -3.23
C ALA A 21 3.52 -1.75 -3.33
N ALA A 22 2.28 -1.59 -2.83
CA ALA A 22 1.65 -0.30 -2.59
C ALA A 22 0.79 -0.40 -1.32
N ALA A 23 0.75 0.68 -0.53
CA ALA A 23 -0.07 0.77 0.67
C ALA A 23 -1.38 1.53 0.39
N PHE A 24 -2.42 1.24 1.17
CA PHE A 24 -3.68 1.97 1.14
C PHE A 24 -4.30 1.99 2.53
N GLY A 25 -5.19 2.94 2.78
CA GLY A 25 -5.96 2.97 4.02
C GLY A 25 -6.82 4.21 4.16
N SER A 26 -7.59 4.27 5.24
CA SER A 26 -8.29 5.48 5.64
C SER A 26 -7.67 6.10 6.91
N TYR A 27 -7.94 7.38 7.13
CA TYR A 27 -7.43 8.12 8.27
C TYR A 27 -8.43 9.14 8.82
N GLY A 28 -8.33 9.45 10.11
CA GLY A 28 -9.15 10.49 10.76
C GLY A 28 -8.44 11.85 10.86
N TRP A 29 -7.20 11.86 11.33
CA TRP A 29 -6.47 13.09 11.68
C TRP A 29 -5.19 13.29 10.85
N SER A 30 -4.10 12.57 11.16
CA SER A 30 -2.79 12.84 10.55
C SER A 30 -2.60 12.20 9.17
N GLY A 31 -3.17 11.01 8.94
CA GLY A 31 -3.03 10.30 7.66
C GLY A 31 -1.64 9.74 7.38
N GLU A 32 -0.81 9.59 8.41
CA GLU A 32 0.57 9.10 8.29
C GLU A 32 0.66 7.57 8.13
N SER A 33 -0.43 6.84 8.39
CA SER A 33 -0.42 5.37 8.38
C SER A 33 0.03 4.77 7.04
N VAL A 34 -0.44 5.31 5.92
CA VAL A 34 -0.09 4.83 4.58
C VAL A 34 1.38 5.07 4.27
N GLU A 35 1.92 6.21 4.69
CA GLU A 35 3.33 6.55 4.51
C GLU A 35 4.24 5.65 5.36
N ILE A 36 3.87 5.43 6.64
CA ILE A 36 4.60 4.51 7.52
C ILE A 36 4.61 3.09 6.94
N ILE A 37 3.47 2.57 6.49
CA ILE A 37 3.38 1.24 5.88
C ILE A 37 4.23 1.17 4.61
N THR A 38 4.21 2.21 3.78
CA THR A 38 5.01 2.30 2.55
C THR A 38 6.50 2.23 2.85
N GLU A 39 6.97 2.98 3.84
CA GLU A 39 8.38 2.97 4.24
C GLU A 39 8.82 1.63 4.86
N GLU A 40 7.97 0.97 5.66
CA GLU A 40 8.29 -0.36 6.19
C GLU A 40 8.35 -1.43 5.09
N LEU A 41 7.46 -1.38 4.09
CA LEU A 41 7.52 -2.28 2.92
C LEU A 41 8.79 -2.04 2.09
N LYS A 42 9.18 -0.77 1.92
CA LYS A 42 10.43 -0.40 1.25
C LYS A 42 11.66 -0.94 1.99
N LYS A 43 11.70 -0.79 3.32
CA LYS A 43 12.75 -1.36 4.19
C LYS A 43 12.78 -2.89 4.14
N ALA A 44 11.64 -3.54 3.90
CA ALA A 44 11.53 -4.98 3.68
C ALA A 44 12.03 -5.44 2.29
N GLY A 45 12.44 -4.51 1.41
CA GLY A 45 13.03 -4.82 0.11
C GLY A 45 12.03 -4.92 -1.04
N PHE A 46 10.80 -4.43 -0.87
CA PHE A 46 9.83 -4.32 -1.94
C PHE A 46 10.12 -3.11 -2.84
N GLU A 47 9.83 -3.26 -4.13
CA GLU A 47 9.77 -2.14 -5.06
C GLU A 47 8.43 -1.40 -4.86
N ILE A 48 8.49 -0.16 -4.39
CA ILE A 48 7.30 0.66 -4.17
C ILE A 48 6.85 1.27 -5.50
N ILE A 49 5.62 0.96 -5.91
CA ILE A 49 5.10 1.36 -7.22
C ILE A 49 4.45 2.74 -7.22
N ASN A 50 4.02 3.25 -6.07
CA ASN A 50 3.51 4.60 -5.87
C ASN A 50 3.45 4.95 -4.37
N GLY A 51 3.08 6.20 -4.03
CA GLY A 51 2.97 6.66 -2.63
C GLY A 51 1.73 6.15 -1.86
N GLY A 52 0.96 5.23 -2.44
CA GLY A 52 -0.29 4.74 -1.85
C GLY A 52 -1.49 5.67 -2.02
N ILE A 53 -2.64 5.24 -1.48
CA ILE A 53 -3.86 6.04 -1.41
C ILE A 53 -4.34 6.16 0.04
N LYS A 54 -4.76 7.36 0.42
CA LYS A 54 -5.33 7.64 1.74
C LYS A 54 -6.69 8.32 1.59
N GLU A 55 -7.71 7.72 2.18
CA GLU A 55 -9.08 8.27 2.16
C GLU A 55 -9.48 8.76 3.56
N MET A 56 -10.22 9.86 3.62
CA MET A 56 -10.59 10.46 4.90
C MET A 56 -11.81 9.75 5.50
N TRP A 57 -11.74 9.41 6.78
CA TRP A 57 -12.82 8.79 7.56
C TRP A 57 -13.42 7.56 6.87
N ASN A 58 -14.73 7.55 6.67
CA ASN A 58 -15.46 6.51 5.97
C ASN A 58 -15.58 6.92 4.49
N PRO A 59 -14.93 6.21 3.56
CA PRO A 59 -15.00 6.51 2.13
C PRO A 59 -16.44 6.55 1.61
N ASP A 60 -16.77 7.59 0.85
CA ASP A 60 -18.01 7.69 0.07
C ASP A 60 -17.86 7.02 -1.30
N GLU A 61 -18.89 7.06 -2.15
CA GLU A 61 -18.85 6.45 -3.48
C GLU A 61 -17.71 6.99 -4.36
N VAL A 62 -17.43 8.30 -4.25
CA VAL A 62 -16.36 8.95 -5.00
C VAL A 62 -14.99 8.49 -4.52
N ALA A 63 -14.81 8.33 -3.21
CA ALA A 63 -13.60 7.77 -2.60
C ALA A 63 -13.40 6.29 -2.97
N LEU A 64 -14.49 5.52 -3.06
CA LEU A 64 -14.44 4.15 -3.53
C LEU A 64 -14.03 4.08 -5.00
N ASP A 65 -14.50 4.99 -5.85
CA ASP A 65 -14.06 5.05 -7.24
C ASP A 65 -12.57 5.39 -7.37
N ARG A 66 -12.06 6.33 -6.55
CA ARG A 66 -10.60 6.57 -6.46
C ARG A 66 -9.82 5.32 -6.03
N CYS A 67 -10.33 4.56 -5.06
CA CYS A 67 -9.72 3.28 -4.66
C CYS A 67 -9.72 2.25 -5.81
N LYS A 68 -10.79 2.18 -6.60
CA LYS A 68 -10.85 1.29 -7.77
C LYS A 68 -9.84 1.70 -8.84
N ASP A 69 -9.74 3.00 -9.13
CA ASP A 69 -8.78 3.53 -10.11
C ASP A 69 -7.34 3.33 -9.66
N PHE A 70 -7.07 3.48 -8.36
CA PHE A 70 -5.81 3.09 -7.75
C PHE A 70 -5.48 1.61 -8.00
N GLY A 71 -6.44 0.70 -7.76
CA GLY A 71 -6.28 -0.73 -8.06
C GLY A 71 -6.02 -1.02 -9.55
N LYS A 72 -6.72 -0.35 -10.47
CA LYS A 72 -6.46 -0.46 -11.92
C LYS A 72 -5.04 -0.03 -12.28
N SER A 73 -4.55 1.06 -11.68
CA SER A 73 -3.17 1.53 -11.92
C SER A 73 -2.12 0.49 -11.51
N ILE A 74 -2.32 -0.18 -10.37
CA ILE A 74 -1.47 -1.27 -9.90
C ILE A 74 -1.51 -2.42 -10.91
N GLY A 75 -2.71 -2.85 -11.32
CA GLY A 75 -2.89 -3.92 -12.30
C GLY A 75 -2.16 -3.65 -13.62
N LYS A 76 -2.21 -2.40 -14.10
CA LYS A 76 -1.47 -1.98 -15.31
C LYS A 76 0.04 -2.12 -15.14
N ILE A 77 0.61 -1.61 -14.04
CA ILE A 77 2.06 -1.71 -13.74
C ILE A 77 2.51 -3.18 -13.65
N MET A 78 1.69 -4.03 -13.01
CA MET A 78 1.99 -5.45 -12.87
C MET A 78 1.91 -6.17 -14.22
N GLY A 79 0.91 -5.85 -15.04
CA GLY A 79 0.75 -6.41 -16.39
C GLY A 79 1.89 -6.03 -17.34
N GLU A 80 2.47 -4.84 -17.20
CA GLU A 80 3.67 -4.42 -17.93
C GLU A 80 4.94 -5.18 -17.50
N THR A 81 4.97 -5.72 -16.28
CA THR A 81 6.13 -6.46 -15.74
C THR A 81 6.18 -7.93 -16.21
N ILE A 82 5.06 -8.46 -16.72
CA ILE A 82 4.92 -9.86 -17.19
C ILE A 82 5.22 -9.98 -18.69
N LYS A 83 5.36 -8.87 -19.41
CA LYS A 83 5.81 -8.83 -20.80
C LYS A 83 7.34 -8.87 -20.88
#